data_AF-A0A6S7GDD4-F1
#
_entry.id   AF-A0A6S7GDD4-F1
#
_cell.length_a   1.000
_cell.length_b   1.000
_cell.length_c   1.000
_cell.angle_alpha   90.00
_cell.angle_beta   90.00
_cell.angle_gamma   90.00
#
_symmetry.space_group_name_H-M   'P 1'
#
loop_
_entity.id
_entity.type
_entity.pdbx_description
1 polymer ?
#
loop_
_entity_poly.entity_id
_entity_poly.type
_entity_poly.pdbx_seq_one_letter_code
_entity_poly.pdbx_strand_id
1 'polypeptide(L)'
;MLFFQKENKLFIFKKLYGKSGRAKGTLRFFREKLQRRNVTKDIKHYEDCEQLFLSVGRAYTVTALLHFFGMAGIDDPPQNHLCPYDVIHGDGDKLEYLNAVLDKFVDEYLLPKTQVDLDLNEASDDSPDQVREYSLCLLRFFFILECIRQAVKSGNGDQLAALRKVLLKHFKSDPSHNTYAIEMLISILQDEVFLTKRQAHQT
;
A
#
# COMPACT_ATOMS: atom_id res chain seq x y z
N MET A 1 -0.60 -4.21 -19.79
CA MET A 1 -0.33 -4.54 -18.37
C MET A 1 1.04 -4.14 -17.77
N LEU A 2 2.18 -4.70 -18.20
CA LEU A 2 3.49 -4.52 -17.50
C LEU A 2 3.99 -3.07 -17.39
N PHE A 3 3.72 -2.25 -18.41
CA PHE A 3 4.11 -0.84 -18.46
C PHE A 3 3.39 -0.01 -17.38
N PHE A 4 2.07 -0.21 -17.25
CA PHE A 4 1.22 0.45 -16.26
C PHE A 4 1.57 0.05 -14.82
N GLN A 5 1.95 -1.21 -14.62
CA GLN A 5 2.37 -1.70 -13.31
C GLN A 5 3.71 -1.07 -12.88
N LYS A 6 4.61 -0.84 -13.84
CA LYS A 6 5.90 -0.19 -13.62
C LYS A 6 5.74 1.29 -13.27
N GLU A 7 4.90 2.03 -13.98
CA GLU A 7 4.68 3.47 -13.73
C GLU A 7 3.99 3.74 -12.38
N ASN A 8 2.99 2.94 -12.02
CA ASN A 8 2.33 3.04 -10.71
C ASN A 8 3.29 2.82 -9.54
N LYS A 9 4.13 1.78 -9.64
CA LYS A 9 5.15 1.48 -8.64
C LYS A 9 6.24 2.57 -8.59
N LEU A 10 6.61 3.12 -9.75
CA LEU A 10 7.59 4.21 -9.86
C LEU A 10 7.11 5.49 -9.16
N PHE A 11 5.83 5.87 -9.36
CA PHE A 11 5.22 7.02 -8.70
C PHE A 11 5.24 6.84 -7.17
N ILE A 12 4.71 5.71 -6.69
CA ILE A 12 4.58 5.43 -5.26
C ILE A 12 5.95 5.48 -4.60
N PHE A 13 6.95 4.89 -5.25
CA PHE A 13 8.33 4.93 -4.80
C PHE A 13 8.87 6.35 -4.75
N LYS A 14 8.73 7.16 -5.82
CA LYS A 14 9.20 8.55 -5.85
C LYS A 14 8.59 9.39 -4.74
N LYS A 15 7.27 9.25 -4.49
CA LYS A 15 6.56 9.96 -3.42
C LYS A 15 7.11 9.60 -2.04
N LEU A 16 7.26 8.30 -1.76
CA LEU A 16 7.74 7.82 -0.45
C LEU A 16 9.25 8.04 -0.23
N TYR A 17 10.05 8.04 -1.31
CA TYR A 17 11.51 8.26 -1.25
C TYR A 17 11.90 9.74 -1.10
N GLY A 18 10.94 10.67 -1.19
CA GLY A 18 11.19 12.11 -1.07
C GLY A 18 11.70 12.56 0.30
N LYS A 19 11.36 11.82 1.38
CA LYS A 19 11.76 12.13 2.75
C LYS A 19 13.26 11.92 3.01
N SER A 20 13.78 12.61 4.03
CA SER A 20 15.18 12.57 4.47
C SER A 20 15.61 11.16 4.89
N GLY A 21 16.88 10.79 4.62
CA GLY A 21 17.47 9.53 5.11
C GLY A 21 17.71 9.53 6.63
N ARG A 22 17.72 10.73 7.24
CA ARG A 22 17.86 10.91 8.69
C ARG A 22 16.56 10.61 9.44
N ALA A 23 15.41 10.78 8.78
CA ALA A 23 14.10 10.43 9.31
C ALA A 23 13.97 8.91 9.44
N LYS A 24 13.98 8.41 10.68
CA LYS A 24 13.86 6.98 10.97
C LYS A 24 12.54 6.42 10.43
N GLY A 25 12.59 5.19 9.89
CA GLY A 25 11.42 4.51 9.35
C GLY A 25 11.06 4.86 7.91
N THR A 26 11.71 5.83 7.28
CA THR A 26 11.49 6.14 5.86
C THR A 26 12.16 5.13 4.93
N LEU A 27 11.74 5.07 3.65
CA LEU A 27 12.40 4.23 2.64
C LEU A 27 13.88 4.59 2.49
N ARG A 28 14.22 5.88 2.58
CA ARG A 28 15.60 6.35 2.46
C ARG A 28 16.45 5.94 3.67
N PHE A 29 15.88 5.98 4.88
CA PHE A 29 16.51 5.44 6.08
C PHE A 29 16.81 3.93 5.95
N PHE A 30 15.84 3.12 5.53
CA PHE A 30 16.06 1.69 5.32
C PHE A 30 17.06 1.40 4.20
N ARG A 31 17.04 2.21 3.13
CA ARG A 31 18.02 2.14 2.04
C ARG A 31 19.45 2.32 2.54
N GLU A 32 19.68 3.29 3.43
CA GLU A 32 20.99 3.55 4.04
C GLU A 32 21.37 2.43 5.03
N LYS A 33 20.45 2.02 5.90
CA LYS A 33 20.68 0.96 6.91
C LYS A 33 20.97 -0.42 6.28
N LEU A 34 20.29 -0.75 5.18
CA LEU A 34 20.50 -1.99 4.42
C LEU A 34 21.62 -1.88 3.37
N GLN A 35 22.29 -0.73 3.30
CA GLN A 35 23.38 -0.45 2.35
C GLN A 35 23.01 -0.70 0.87
N ARG A 36 21.74 -0.51 0.49
CA ARG A 36 21.26 -0.68 -0.90
C ARG A 36 21.62 0.53 -1.78
N ARG A 37 22.89 0.61 -2.19
CA ARG A 37 23.45 1.75 -2.95
C ARG A 37 22.78 1.96 -4.31
N ASN A 38 22.35 0.88 -4.98
CA ASN A 38 21.70 0.91 -6.30
C ASN A 38 20.31 1.56 -6.31
N VAL A 39 19.70 1.72 -5.14
CA VAL A 39 18.39 2.35 -4.99
C VAL A 39 18.58 3.87 -4.89
N THR A 40 18.17 4.59 -5.92
CA THR A 40 18.36 6.05 -6.05
C THR A 40 17.05 6.78 -6.33
N LYS A 41 17.00 8.08 -6.03
CA LYS A 41 15.82 8.94 -6.33
C LYS A 41 15.53 8.98 -7.83
N ASP A 42 16.57 9.08 -8.64
CA ASP A 42 16.50 8.86 -10.08
C ASP A 42 16.61 7.34 -10.33
N ILE A 43 15.48 6.72 -10.69
CA ILE A 43 15.34 5.26 -10.68
C ILE A 43 15.99 4.68 -11.93
N LYS A 44 17.22 4.21 -11.78
CA LYS A 44 17.98 3.50 -12.83
C LYS A 44 17.78 1.99 -12.74
N HIS A 45 17.79 1.46 -11.52
CA HIS A 45 17.57 0.04 -11.23
C HIS A 45 16.19 -0.13 -10.59
N TYR A 46 15.19 -0.27 -11.44
CA TYR A 46 13.79 -0.37 -11.02
C TYR A 46 13.54 -1.58 -10.10
N GLU A 47 14.11 -2.73 -10.44
CA GLU A 47 13.97 -3.97 -9.65
C GLU A 47 14.48 -3.79 -8.21
N ASP A 48 15.64 -3.15 -8.03
CA ASP A 48 16.21 -2.88 -6.71
C ASP A 48 15.30 -1.97 -5.86
N CYS A 49 14.66 -0.98 -6.49
CA CYS A 49 13.72 -0.07 -5.83
C CYS A 49 12.44 -0.81 -5.43
N GLU A 50 11.91 -1.65 -6.32
CA GLU A 50 10.74 -2.49 -6.04
C GLU A 50 11.03 -3.46 -4.89
N GLN A 51 12.17 -4.16 -4.91
CA GLN A 51 12.56 -5.07 -3.84
C GLN A 51 12.70 -4.38 -2.49
N LEU A 52 13.26 -3.16 -2.45
CA LEU A 52 13.30 -2.38 -1.22
C LEU A 52 11.89 -2.03 -0.73
N PHE A 53 11.04 -1.52 -1.61
CA PHE A 53 9.67 -1.19 -1.27
C PHE A 53 8.89 -2.40 -0.73
N LEU A 54 8.97 -3.54 -1.39
CA LEU A 54 8.33 -4.78 -0.96
C LEU A 54 8.87 -5.28 0.39
N SER A 55 10.19 -5.19 0.60
CA SER A 55 10.81 -5.61 1.87
C SER A 55 10.32 -4.74 3.03
N VAL A 56 10.33 -3.42 2.85
CA VAL A 56 9.90 -2.46 3.86
C VAL A 56 8.38 -2.55 4.10
N GLY A 57 7.59 -2.69 3.04
CA GLY A 57 6.14 -2.90 3.11
C GLY A 57 5.78 -4.13 3.95
N ARG A 58 6.41 -5.28 3.67
CA ARG A 58 6.20 -6.51 4.47
C ARG A 58 6.59 -6.33 5.93
N ALA A 59 7.71 -5.66 6.21
CA ALA A 59 8.14 -5.41 7.58
C ALA A 59 7.12 -4.53 8.35
N TYR A 60 6.61 -3.48 7.71
CA TYR A 60 5.53 -2.67 8.29
C TYR A 60 4.23 -3.45 8.45
N THR A 61 3.88 -4.34 7.51
CA THR A 61 2.69 -5.19 7.65
C THR A 61 2.79 -6.09 8.86
N VAL A 62 3.93 -6.76 9.06
CA VAL A 62 4.15 -7.59 10.26
C VAL A 62 4.05 -6.74 11.52
N THR A 63 4.69 -5.56 11.54
CA THR A 63 4.65 -4.64 12.68
C THR A 63 3.21 -4.19 13.01
N ALA A 64 2.43 -3.85 11.98
CA ALA A 64 1.03 -3.47 12.13
C ALA A 64 0.18 -4.62 12.67
N LEU A 65 0.40 -5.84 12.18
CA LEU A 65 -0.31 -7.03 12.67
C LEU A 65 0.06 -7.34 14.13
N LEU A 66 1.34 -7.27 14.50
CA LEU A 66 1.78 -7.45 15.88
C LEU A 66 1.09 -6.45 16.80
N HIS A 67 1.06 -5.17 16.43
CA HIS A 67 0.39 -4.14 17.20
C HIS A 67 -1.13 -4.37 17.28
N PHE A 68 -1.77 -4.71 16.15
CA PHE A 68 -3.22 -4.96 16.08
C PHE A 68 -3.67 -6.15 16.94
N PHE A 69 -2.86 -7.21 17.00
CA PHE A 69 -3.14 -8.39 17.83
C PHE A 69 -2.57 -8.28 19.26
N GLY A 70 -1.86 -7.21 19.60
CA GLY A 70 -1.26 -7.03 20.92
C GLY A 70 -0.09 -7.98 21.21
N MET A 71 0.67 -8.37 20.18
CA MET A 71 1.83 -9.25 20.26
C MET A 71 3.12 -8.43 20.36
N ALA A 72 4.06 -8.81 21.23
CA ALA A 72 5.36 -8.13 21.34
C ALA A 72 6.38 -8.64 20.30
N GLY A 73 6.26 -9.92 19.91
CA GLY A 73 7.05 -10.58 18.89
C GLY A 73 6.22 -11.57 18.08
N ILE A 74 6.80 -12.11 17.00
CA ILE A 74 6.12 -13.02 16.07
C ILE A 74 5.70 -14.33 16.74
N ASP A 75 6.45 -14.75 17.78
CA ASP A 75 6.22 -16.00 18.49
C ASP A 75 5.29 -15.84 19.71
N ASP A 76 4.86 -14.61 20.04
CA ASP A 76 3.98 -14.35 21.17
C ASP A 76 2.51 -14.62 20.83
N PRO A 77 1.69 -15.09 21.79
CA PRO A 77 0.27 -15.29 21.53
C PRO A 77 -0.46 -13.94 21.34
N PRO A 78 -1.48 -13.89 20.45
CA PRO A 78 -2.33 -12.71 20.33
C PRO A 78 -3.06 -12.44 21.66
N GLN A 79 -3.18 -11.17 22.03
CA GLN A 79 -3.88 -10.72 23.23
C GLN A 79 -5.22 -10.05 22.88
N ASN A 80 -5.28 -9.43 21.70
CA ASN A 80 -6.45 -8.72 21.19
C ASN A 80 -7.11 -9.48 20.04
N HIS A 81 -8.37 -9.15 19.74
CA HIS A 81 -9.12 -9.73 18.60
C HIS A 81 -9.17 -11.27 18.61
N LEU A 82 -9.14 -11.87 19.80
CA LEU A 82 -9.22 -13.31 20.00
C LEU A 82 -10.56 -13.86 19.52
N CYS A 83 -10.50 -15.00 18.83
CA CYS A 83 -11.70 -15.67 18.34
C CYS A 83 -12.60 -16.08 19.53
N PRO A 84 -13.89 -15.69 19.55
CA PRO A 84 -14.82 -16.09 20.59
C PRO A 84 -14.99 -17.60 20.65
N TYR A 85 -15.22 -18.14 21.86
CA TYR A 85 -15.37 -19.58 22.08
C TYR A 85 -16.44 -20.21 21.18
N ASP A 86 -17.59 -19.55 21.02
CA ASP A 86 -18.72 -20.03 20.22
C ASP A 86 -18.41 -20.11 18.71
N VAL A 87 -17.45 -19.32 18.21
CA VAL A 87 -16.99 -19.36 16.83
C VAL A 87 -15.98 -20.49 16.62
N ILE A 88 -15.15 -20.79 17.63
CA ILE A 88 -14.16 -21.87 17.54
C ILE A 88 -14.83 -23.24 17.66
N HIS A 89 -15.71 -23.40 18.66
CA HIS A 89 -16.23 -24.68 19.12
C HIS A 89 -17.75 -24.85 18.96
N GLY A 90 -18.48 -23.80 18.58
CA GLY A 90 -19.92 -23.86 18.28
C GLY A 90 -20.22 -23.77 16.79
N ASP A 91 -21.46 -23.38 16.47
CA ASP A 91 -21.96 -23.21 15.09
C ASP A 91 -21.68 -21.80 14.51
N GLY A 92 -20.84 -21.00 15.18
CA GLY A 92 -20.53 -19.65 14.75
C GLY A 92 -19.83 -19.62 13.38
N ASP A 93 -20.17 -18.63 12.56
CA ASP A 93 -19.56 -18.46 11.24
C ASP A 93 -18.13 -17.90 11.37
N LYS A 94 -17.16 -18.80 11.21
CA LYS A 94 -15.72 -18.49 11.26
C LYS A 94 -15.30 -17.49 10.18
N LEU A 95 -15.94 -17.55 9.00
CA LEU A 95 -15.63 -16.66 7.90
C LEU A 95 -16.16 -15.25 8.18
N GLU A 96 -17.37 -15.15 8.71
CA GLU A 96 -17.95 -13.86 9.12
C GLU A 96 -17.10 -13.19 10.21
N TYR A 97 -16.69 -13.93 11.24
CA TYR A 97 -15.81 -13.40 12.28
C TYR A 97 -14.46 -12.94 11.71
N LEU A 98 -13.84 -13.76 10.85
CA LEU A 98 -12.56 -13.42 10.23
C LEU A 98 -12.68 -12.13 9.39
N ASN A 99 -13.73 -12.02 8.57
CA ASN A 99 -13.98 -10.82 7.78
C ASN A 99 -14.16 -9.60 8.68
N ALA A 100 -14.94 -9.71 9.76
CA ALA A 100 -15.15 -8.62 10.70
C ALA A 100 -13.85 -8.17 11.40
N VAL A 101 -12.93 -9.09 11.71
CA VAL A 101 -11.61 -8.75 12.27
C VAL A 101 -10.73 -8.07 11.23
N LEU A 102 -10.73 -8.58 9.99
CA LEU A 102 -9.96 -7.99 8.90
C LEU A 102 -10.48 -6.60 8.54
N ASP A 103 -11.79 -6.37 8.55
CA ASP A 103 -12.39 -5.06 8.32
C ASP A 103 -11.92 -4.04 9.36
N LYS A 104 -11.84 -4.44 10.64
CA LYS A 104 -11.27 -3.59 11.70
C LYS A 104 -9.81 -3.23 11.42
N PHE A 105 -9.00 -4.20 10.98
CA PHE A 105 -7.61 -3.94 10.61
C PHE A 105 -7.51 -2.96 9.43
N VAL A 106 -8.35 -3.14 8.41
CA VAL A 106 -8.42 -2.26 7.25
C VAL A 106 -8.80 -0.84 7.69
N ASP A 107 -9.82 -0.68 8.52
CA ASP A 107 -10.26 0.63 9.03
C ASP A 107 -9.19 1.34 9.86
N GLU A 108 -8.43 0.60 10.67
CA GLU A 108 -7.40 1.19 11.54
C GLU A 108 -6.12 1.57 10.78
N TYR A 109 -5.62 0.69 9.91
CA TYR A 109 -4.29 0.83 9.29
C TYR A 109 -4.34 1.33 7.84
N LEU A 110 -5.39 0.99 7.09
CA LEU A 110 -5.49 1.28 5.66
C LEU A 110 -6.49 2.40 5.36
N LEU A 111 -7.55 2.55 6.14
CA LEU A 111 -8.58 3.59 5.96
C LEU A 111 -8.85 4.39 7.25
N PRO A 112 -7.83 4.89 7.99
CA PRO A 112 -8.09 5.68 9.18
C PRO A 112 -8.99 6.88 8.89
N LYS A 113 -9.98 7.08 9.76
CA LYS A 113 -11.04 8.10 9.65
C LYS A 113 -10.51 9.54 9.63
N THR A 114 -9.31 9.75 10.16
CA THR A 114 -8.60 11.03 10.02
C THR A 114 -7.91 11.02 8.67
N GLN A 115 -8.27 11.94 7.78
CA GLN A 115 -7.57 12.12 6.52
C GLN A 115 -6.13 12.49 6.83
N VAL A 116 -5.24 11.50 6.74
CA VAL A 116 -3.80 11.72 6.61
C VAL A 116 -3.64 12.43 5.27
N ASP A 117 -3.50 13.76 5.33
CA ASP A 117 -3.11 14.53 4.16
C ASP A 117 -1.76 14.01 3.71
N LEU A 118 -1.71 13.54 2.47
CA LEU A 118 -0.55 12.87 1.88
C LEU A 118 0.59 13.86 1.56
N ASP A 119 0.55 15.05 2.14
CA ASP A 119 1.56 16.07 1.94
C ASP A 119 2.76 15.79 2.85
N LEU A 120 3.52 14.78 2.43
CA LEU A 120 4.76 14.36 3.07
C LEU A 120 5.85 15.46 2.98
N ASN A 121 5.59 16.65 2.43
CA ASN A 121 6.60 17.66 2.16
C ASN A 121 6.80 18.71 3.29
N GLU A 122 5.87 18.88 4.23
CA GLU A 122 5.90 20.09 5.11
C GLU A 122 6.29 19.92 6.58
N ALA A 123 6.63 18.73 7.08
CA ALA A 123 6.83 18.56 8.54
C ALA A 123 8.28 18.23 8.98
N SER A 124 8.70 18.86 10.09
CA SER A 124 10.03 18.79 10.74
C SER A 124 10.37 17.42 11.34
N ASP A 125 11.65 17.03 11.28
CA ASP A 125 12.17 15.65 11.13
C ASP A 125 12.01 14.65 12.32
N ASP A 126 11.33 14.93 13.44
CA ASP A 126 11.49 14.10 14.67
C ASP A 126 10.23 13.80 15.55
N SER A 127 9.01 14.13 15.14
CA SER A 127 7.82 13.75 15.95
C SER A 127 7.41 12.27 15.73
N PRO A 128 7.09 11.48 16.77
CA PRO A 128 6.65 10.08 16.64
C PRO A 128 5.39 9.93 15.76
N ASP A 129 4.55 10.95 15.73
CA ASP A 129 3.31 10.99 14.93
C ASP A 129 3.60 10.94 13.43
N GLN A 130 4.70 11.53 12.96
CA GLN A 130 5.09 11.49 11.54
C GLN A 130 5.58 10.12 11.09
N VAL A 131 6.29 9.38 11.94
CA VAL A 131 6.74 8.02 11.59
C VAL A 131 5.53 7.12 11.44
N ARG A 132 4.55 7.26 12.34
CA ARG A 132 3.28 6.55 12.25
C ARG A 132 2.53 6.94 10.98
N GLU A 133 2.36 8.22 10.71
CA GLU A 133 1.68 8.72 9.51
C GLU A 133 2.33 8.23 8.20
N TYR A 134 3.65 8.32 8.11
CA TYR A 134 4.42 7.77 6.99
C TYR A 134 4.22 6.26 6.87
N SER A 135 4.24 5.52 7.98
CA SER A 135 4.04 4.07 7.97
C SER A 135 2.65 3.68 7.48
N LEU A 136 1.60 4.40 7.88
CA LEU A 136 0.22 4.20 7.41
C LEU A 136 0.11 4.51 5.91
N CYS A 137 0.73 5.60 5.46
CA CYS A 137 0.80 5.94 4.04
C CYS A 137 1.51 4.84 3.22
N LEU A 138 2.63 4.32 3.72
CA LEU A 138 3.38 3.24 3.07
C LEU A 138 2.55 1.96 3.02
N LEU A 139 1.89 1.58 4.12
CA LEU A 139 1.02 0.41 4.19
C LEU A 139 -0.13 0.51 3.20
N ARG A 140 -0.81 1.66 3.12
CA ARG A 140 -1.87 1.92 2.14
C ARG A 140 -1.41 1.63 0.72
N PHE A 141 -0.29 2.22 0.31
CA PHE A 141 0.23 2.00 -1.04
C PHE A 141 0.71 0.55 -1.27
N PHE A 142 1.33 -0.07 -0.27
CA PHE A 142 1.76 -1.46 -0.35
C PHE A 142 0.59 -2.40 -0.58
N PHE A 143 -0.49 -2.28 0.20
CA PHE A 143 -1.68 -3.12 0.04
C PHE A 143 -2.42 -2.84 -1.27
N ILE A 144 -2.56 -1.58 -1.71
CA ILE A 144 -3.15 -1.28 -3.02
C ILE A 144 -2.36 -1.96 -4.14
N LEU A 145 -1.02 -1.90 -4.11
CA LEU A 145 -0.17 -2.53 -5.11
C LEU A 145 -0.27 -4.06 -5.10
N GLU A 146 -0.34 -4.68 -3.91
CA GLU A 146 -0.57 -6.13 -3.78
C GLU A 146 -1.96 -6.53 -4.30
N CYS A 147 -3.01 -5.74 -4.01
CA CYS A 147 -4.35 -5.96 -4.55
C CYS A 147 -4.38 -5.84 -6.09
N ILE A 148 -3.67 -4.86 -6.66
CA ILE A 148 -3.54 -4.72 -8.11
C ILE A 148 -2.82 -5.93 -8.70
N ARG A 149 -1.71 -6.35 -8.09
CA ARG A 149 -0.95 -7.54 -8.53
C ARG A 149 -1.82 -8.80 -8.49
N GLN A 150 -2.64 -8.95 -7.46
CA GLN A 150 -3.55 -10.06 -7.31
C GLN A 150 -4.70 -10.00 -8.32
N ALA A 151 -5.32 -8.84 -8.54
CA ALA A 151 -6.39 -8.65 -9.52
C ALA A 151 -5.91 -8.93 -10.95
N VAL A 152 -4.68 -8.51 -11.28
CA VAL A 152 -4.01 -8.87 -12.54
C VAL A 152 -3.83 -10.38 -12.65
N LYS A 153 -3.34 -11.03 -11.59
CA LYS A 153 -3.09 -12.49 -11.58
C LYS A 153 -4.39 -13.30 -11.71
N SER A 154 -5.48 -12.84 -11.09
CA SER A 154 -6.79 -13.50 -11.15
C SER A 154 -7.61 -13.12 -12.38
N GLY A 155 -7.16 -12.15 -13.19
CA GLY A 155 -7.92 -11.64 -14.33
C GLY A 155 -9.18 -10.86 -13.93
N ASN A 156 -9.27 -10.35 -12.71
CA ASN A 156 -10.43 -9.60 -12.22
C ASN A 156 -10.35 -8.12 -12.66
N GLY A 157 -10.86 -7.84 -13.85
CA GLY A 157 -10.85 -6.49 -14.45
C GLY A 157 -11.65 -5.46 -13.64
N ASP A 158 -12.78 -5.86 -13.05
CA ASP A 158 -13.64 -4.95 -12.27
C ASP A 158 -12.92 -4.47 -11.00
N GLN A 159 -12.28 -5.40 -10.28
CA GLN A 159 -11.48 -5.06 -9.11
C GLN A 159 -10.27 -4.19 -9.49
N LEU A 160 -9.63 -4.49 -10.62
CA LEU A 160 -8.51 -3.70 -11.13
C LEU A 160 -8.92 -2.25 -11.47
N ALA A 161 -10.08 -2.07 -12.11
CA ALA A 161 -10.62 -0.74 -12.41
C ALA A 161 -10.95 0.05 -11.15
N ALA A 162 -11.56 -0.58 -10.14
CA ALA A 162 -11.83 0.04 -8.85
C ALA A 162 -10.53 0.50 -8.15
N LEU A 163 -9.50 -0.34 -8.13
CA LEU A 163 -8.20 -0.01 -7.52
C LEU A 163 -7.48 1.13 -8.27
N ARG A 164 -7.58 1.18 -9.60
CA ARG A 164 -7.05 2.28 -10.41
C ARG A 164 -7.74 3.62 -10.11
N LYS A 165 -9.06 3.61 -9.89
CA LYS A 165 -9.81 4.82 -9.46
C LYS A 165 -9.35 5.33 -8.11
N VAL A 166 -9.02 4.44 -7.17
CA VAL A 166 -8.44 4.81 -5.86
C VAL A 166 -7.07 5.47 -6.06
N LEU A 167 -6.18 4.86 -6.86
CA LEU A 167 -4.87 5.44 -7.19
C LEU A 167 -4.97 6.81 -7.86
N LEU A 168 -5.92 7.00 -8.77
CA LEU A 168 -6.12 8.27 -9.46
C LEU A 168 -6.38 9.44 -8.48
N LYS A 169 -7.16 9.19 -7.40
CA LYS A 169 -7.37 10.20 -6.34
C LYS A 169 -6.05 10.61 -5.69
N HIS A 170 -5.17 9.64 -5.43
CA HIS A 170 -3.85 9.90 -4.87
C HIS A 170 -2.94 10.66 -5.84
N PHE A 171 -3.00 10.37 -7.14
CA PHE A 171 -2.17 11.07 -8.12
C PHE A 171 -2.63 12.52 -8.33
N LYS A 172 -3.95 12.75 -8.35
CA LYS A 172 -4.54 14.10 -8.44
C LYS A 172 -4.22 14.97 -7.23
N SER A 173 -4.05 14.36 -6.05
CA SER A 173 -3.75 15.10 -4.81
C SER A 173 -2.37 15.78 -4.82
N ASP A 174 -1.49 15.43 -5.77
CA ASP A 174 -0.13 15.94 -5.83
C ASP A 174 0.11 16.67 -7.17
N PRO A 175 0.25 18.02 -7.17
CA PRO A 175 0.37 18.81 -8.39
C PRO A 175 1.63 18.49 -9.21
N SER A 176 2.66 17.90 -8.60
CA SER A 176 3.90 17.50 -9.29
C SER A 176 3.74 16.23 -10.14
N HIS A 177 2.59 15.58 -10.09
CA HIS A 177 2.35 14.28 -10.71
C HIS A 177 1.12 14.24 -11.64
N ASN A 178 0.70 15.39 -12.15
CA ASN A 178 -0.43 15.50 -13.09
C ASN A 178 -0.29 14.58 -14.32
N THR A 179 0.92 14.34 -14.84
CA THR A 179 1.14 13.42 -15.97
C THR A 179 0.69 12.00 -15.65
N TYR A 180 1.05 11.46 -14.48
CA TYR A 180 0.65 10.12 -14.05
C TYR A 180 -0.86 10.04 -13.75
N ALA A 181 -1.46 11.12 -13.23
CA ALA A 181 -2.90 11.21 -13.06
C ALA A 181 -3.64 11.17 -14.41
N ILE A 182 -3.12 11.88 -15.42
CA ILE A 182 -3.68 11.89 -16.77
C ILE A 182 -3.54 10.51 -17.42
N GLU A 183 -2.38 9.87 -17.34
CA GLU A 183 -2.16 8.51 -17.87
C GLU A 183 -3.11 7.50 -17.22
N MET A 184 -3.24 7.53 -15.89
CA MET A 184 -4.18 6.68 -15.15
C MET A 184 -5.63 6.92 -15.58
N LEU A 185 -6.03 8.18 -15.76
CA LEU A 185 -7.37 8.52 -16.24
C LEU A 185 -7.61 7.99 -17.66
N ILE A 186 -6.64 8.15 -18.57
CA ILE A 186 -6.73 7.63 -19.94
C ILE A 186 -6.89 6.11 -19.92
N SER A 187 -6.12 5.39 -19.09
CA SER A 187 -6.24 3.94 -18.98
C SER A 187 -7.60 3.50 -18.43
N ILE A 188 -8.14 4.18 -17.42
CA ILE A 188 -9.49 3.90 -16.91
C ILE A 188 -10.54 4.12 -18.01
N LEU A 189 -10.42 5.22 -18.76
CA LEU A 189 -11.34 5.52 -19.87
C LEU A 189 -11.24 4.50 -21.00
N GLN A 190 -10.03 4.04 -21.32
CA GLN A 190 -9.81 2.98 -22.30
C GLN A 190 -10.53 1.70 -21.89
N ASP A 191 -10.34 1.25 -20.65
CA ASP A 191 -10.92 0.00 -20.15
C ASP A 191 -12.44 0.07 -19.95
N GLU A 192 -12.99 1.21 -19.51
CA GLU A 192 -14.42 1.34 -19.18
C GLU A 192 -15.29 1.84 -20.33
N VAL A 193 -14.74 2.62 -21.26
CA VAL A 193 -15.52 3.33 -22.29
C VAL A 193 -15.17 2.84 -23.69
N PHE A 194 -13.89 2.63 -23.99
CA PHE A 194 -13.44 2.40 -25.37
C PHE A 194 -13.26 0.93 -25.75
N LEU A 195 -13.06 0.03 -24.78
CA LEU A 195 -12.86 -1.40 -25.04
C LEU A 195 -14.15 -2.21 -24.85
N THR A 196 -14.41 -3.14 -25.75
CA THR A 196 -15.46 -4.15 -25.54
C THR A 196 -15.07 -5.09 -24.40
N LYS A 197 -16.03 -5.72 -23.71
CA LYS A 197 -15.75 -6.64 -22.58
C LYS A 197 -14.67 -7.70 -22.89
N ARG A 198 -14.60 -8.19 -24.14
CA ARG A 198 -13.55 -9.13 -24.57
C ARG A 198 -12.15 -8.52 -24.67
N GLN A 199 -12.05 -7.24 -25.05
CA GLN A 199 -10.77 -6.55 -25.17
C GLN A 199 -10.26 -6.06 -23.81
N ALA A 200 -11.14 -5.61 -22.91
CA ALA A 200 -10.77 -5.21 -21.55
C ALA A 200 -10.15 -6.35 -20.71
N HIS A 201 -10.59 -7.60 -20.92
CA HIS A 201 -10.00 -8.77 -20.24
C HIS A 201 -8.59 -9.16 -20.76
N GLN A 202 -8.13 -8.57 -21.87
CA GLN A 202 -6.82 -8.85 -22.49
C GLN A 202 -5.76 -7.77 -22.21
N THR A 203 -6.08 -6.70 -21.46
CA THR A 203 -5.24 -5.49 -21.32
C THR A 203 -4.53 -5.39 -19.99
#